data_AF-A0A7U9P6K6-F1
#
_entry.id   AF-A0A7U9P6K6-F1
#
_cell.length_a   1.000
_cell.length_b   1.000
_cell.length_c   1.000
_cell.angle_alpha   90.00
_cell.angle_beta   90.00
_cell.angle_gamma   90.00
#
_symmetry.space_group_name_H-M   'P 1'
#
loop_
_entity.id
_entity.type
_entity.pdbx_description
1 polymer ?
#
loop_
_entity_poly.entity_id
_entity_poly.type
_entity_poly.pdbx_seq_one_letter_code
_entity_poly.pdbx_strand_id
1 'polypeptide(L)' 'MELVNDHDPRPLQYQFMMERPDQFTWEYLEEGPDVWRVAIGKK' A
#
# COMPACT_ATOMS: atom_id res chain seq x y z
N MET A 1 -2.15 9.73 1.08
CA MET A 1 -3.43 9.07 0.78
C MET A 1 -3.47 7.79 1.58
N GLU A 2 -4.63 7.35 2.04
CA GLU A 2 -4.76 6.10 2.81
C GLU A 2 -5.59 5.09 2.02
N LEU A 3 -5.12 3.84 1.98
CA LEU A 3 -5.81 2.71 1.38
C LEU A 3 -6.20 1.76 2.52
N VAL A 4 -7.48 1.44 2.61
CA VAL A 4 -8.04 0.47 3.56
C VAL A 4 -8.61 -0.68 2.77
N ASN A 5 -8.25 -1.90 3.15
CA ASN A 5 -8.62 -3.11 2.43
C ASN A 5 -8.91 -4.27 3.39
N ASP A 6 -9.82 -5.16 3.01
CA ASP A 6 -10.17 -6.38 3.78
C ASP A 6 -9.10 -7.49 3.66
N HIS A 7 -8.16 -7.31 2.74
CA HIS A 7 -7.05 -8.23 2.50
C HIS A 7 -5.74 -7.47 2.29
N ASP A 8 -4.65 -8.22 2.39
CA ASP A 8 -3.30 -7.71 2.23
C ASP A 8 -3.07 -7.05 0.85
N PRO A 9 -2.74 -5.74 0.81
CA PRO A 9 -2.59 -4.99 -0.43
C PRO A 9 -1.20 -5.12 -1.08
N ARG A 10 -0.34 -6.07 -0.64
CA ARG A 10 0.97 -6.37 -1.26
C ARG A 10 0.93 -6.50 -2.80
N PRO A 11 -0.03 -7.21 -3.43
CA PRO A 11 -0.05 -7.32 -4.89
C PRO A 11 -0.14 -5.95 -5.58
N LEU A 12 -0.93 -5.03 -5.00
CA LEU A 12 -1.07 -3.67 -5.50
C LEU A 12 0.22 -2.86 -5.30
N GLN A 13 0.89 -3.02 -4.15
CA GLN A 13 2.21 -2.41 -3.92
C GLN A 13 3.21 -2.81 -5.00
N TYR A 14 3.30 -4.10 -5.35
CA TYR A 14 4.18 -4.59 -6.41
C TYR A 14 3.86 -3.98 -7.76
N GLN A 15 2.57 -3.90 -8.12
CA GLN A 15 2.15 -3.26 -9.37
C GLN A 15 2.60 -1.79 -9.43
N PHE A 16 2.44 -1.03 -8.34
CA PHE A 16 2.90 0.37 -8.28
C PHE A 16 4.41 0.49 -8.45
N MET A 17 5.19 -0.40 -7.83
CA MET A 17 6.65 -0.41 -7.97
C MET A 17 7.09 -0.74 -9.41
N MET A 18 6.33 -1.57 -10.13
CA MET A 18 6.64 -1.94 -11.52
C MET A 18 6.22 -0.85 -12.52
N GLU A 19 5.01 -0.29 -12.37
CA GLU A 19 4.49 0.70 -13.32
C GLU A 19 5.09 2.10 -13.11
N ARG A 20 5.47 2.42 -11.86
CA ARG A 20 5.91 3.77 -11.45
C ARG A 20 6.99 3.66 -10.36
N PRO A 21 8.18 3.16 -10.73
CA PRO A 21 9.28 2.99 -9.78
C PRO A 21 9.66 4.34 -9.15
N ASP A 22 9.94 4.30 -7.84
CA ASP A 22 10.43 5.43 -7.03
C ASP A 22 9.52 6.68 -6.97
N GLN A 23 8.28 6.60 -7.45
CA GLN A 23 7.35 7.75 -7.39
C GLN A 23 6.52 7.80 -6.11
N PHE A 24 6.45 6.70 -5.37
CA PHE A 24 5.58 6.56 -4.21
C PHE A 24 6.28 5.86 -3.06
N THR A 25 5.79 6.15 -1.86
CA THR A 25 6.12 5.42 -0.64
C THR A 25 4.93 4.58 -0.21
N TRP A 26 5.21 3.47 0.47
CA TRP A 26 4.21 2.53 0.95
C TRP A 26 4.51 2.16 2.38
N GLU A 27 3.63 2.55 3.29
CA GLU A 27 3.79 2.33 4.73
C GLU A 27 2.57 1.62 5.28
N TYR A 28 2.76 0.53 6.02
CA TYR A 28 1.67 -0.16 6.70
C TYR A 28 1.33 0.59 7.98
N LEU A 29 0.07 1.03 8.09
CA LEU A 29 -0.49 1.61 9.30
C LEU A 29 -1.23 0.57 10.14
N GLU A 30 -1.76 -0.47 9.49
CA GLU A 30 -2.44 -1.59 10.13
C GLU A 30 -2.27 -2.84 9.25
N GLU A 31 -1.79 -3.91 9.86
CA GLU A 31 -1.65 -5.23 9.23
C GLU A 31 -2.70 -6.14 9.89
N GLY A 32 -3.49 -6.85 9.09
CA GLY A 32 -4.73 -7.52 9.51
C GLY A 32 -4.60 -8.58 10.62
N PRO A 33 -5.66 -9.38 10.88
CA PRO A 33 -6.57 -9.93 9.88
C PRO A 33 -7.88 -9.17 9.67
N ASP A 34 -8.28 -8.28 10.57
CA ASP A 34 -9.57 -7.59 10.48
C ASP A 34 -9.57 -6.46 9.45
N VAL A 35 -8.49 -5.69 9.38
CA VAL A 35 -8.33 -4.56 8.45
C VAL A 35 -6.87 -4.42 8.05
N TRP A 36 -6.63 -4.13 6.79
CA TRP A 36 -5.32 -3.71 6.28
C TRP A 36 -5.39 -2.24 5.91
N ARG A 37 -4.56 -1.41 6.56
CA ARG A 37 -4.46 0.02 6.27
C ARG A 37 -3.04 0.37 5.87
N VAL A 38 -2.89 1.06 4.75
CA VAL A 38 -1.59 1.53 4.27
C VAL A 38 -1.64 3.00 3.90
N ALA A 39 -0.59 3.73 4.26
CA ALA A 39 -0.34 5.07 3.79
C ALA A 39 0.46 5.02 2.49
N ILE A 40 -0.10 5.63 1.46
CA ILE A 40 0.57 5.85 0.18
C ILE A 40 0.97 7.33 0.12
N GLY A 41 2.28 7.56 0.15
CA GLY A 41 2.89 8.87 -0.01
C GLY A 41 3.41 9.05 -1.43
N LYS A 42 3.57 10.31 -1.84
CA LYS A 42 4.31 10.66 -3.05
C LYS A 42 5.74 10.98 -2.63
N LYS A 43 6.73 10.50 -3.39
CA LYS A 43 8.13 10.87 -3.20
C LYS A 43 8.43 12.25 -3.80
#